data_AF-A0A4Q5PMW0-F1
#
_entry.id   AF-A0A4Q5PMW0-F1
#
_cell.length_a   1.000
_cell.length_b   1.000
_cell.length_c   1.000
_cell.angle_alpha   90.00
_cell.angle_beta   90.00
_cell.angle_gamma   90.00
#
_symmetry.space_group_name_H-M   'P 1'
#
loop_
_entity.id
_entity.type
_entity.pdbx_description
1 polymer ?
#
loop_
_entity_poly.entity_id
_entity_poly.type
_entity_poly.pdbx_seq_one_letter_code
_entity_poly.pdbx_strand_id
1 'polypeptide(L)'
;MATRTSSDLKINTVYTRDQLRENFGITDSTLNNGIFRPKDTSSVWLFVTEEKTPDRVQYTDHLDGDTLLMQGQTEGRTDHLIKDQATNGLELLVFHRMKKYENEGAGFRYLGPFRYVRSQGTRPTSFVLIRDTGRDFRYGKPSWLWIVEAVQQLGGSARQPDIEKYVLGKVPTFKNGNFGPDLSISVVNSFGRSNFPPNHAPRRTDTFNVYDALYRRETSQGPSYELYDPVIHGVWALEPDTVGKMRPVAIPDSREFDEATRAAEEDGAFDVNDETDARRKMFKSIVVRQGQPKFRKTLLAAYDRRCAVTGCDVEEVLEAAHIKPYQGDHTHHVTNGLLLRADIHTLFDLGLMRIHPLTIKVEIAPRVWSAFREFDGLDARVPEDASKRPNGEALRHHFNGCALEFEQESSSELSGLPHP
;
A
#
# COMPACT_ATOMS: atom_id res chain seq x y z
N MET A 1 -31.05 -13.35 18.12
CA MET A 1 -29.69 -12.96 17.69
C MET A 1 -29.65 -13.05 16.18
N ALA A 2 -29.00 -12.12 15.49
CA ALA A 2 -28.86 -12.21 14.04
C ALA A 2 -28.06 -13.47 13.66
N THR A 3 -28.42 -14.10 12.55
CA THR A 3 -27.85 -15.39 12.13
C THR A 3 -26.43 -15.20 11.60
N ARG A 4 -25.52 -16.12 11.93
CA ARG A 4 -24.17 -16.18 11.35
C ARG A 4 -24.21 -17.01 10.08
N THR A 5 -23.92 -16.39 8.94
CA THR A 5 -23.92 -17.10 7.64
C THR A 5 -22.83 -18.16 7.54
N SER A 6 -21.80 -18.13 8.39
CA SER A 6 -20.78 -19.18 8.43
C SER A 6 -21.32 -20.56 8.79
N SER A 7 -22.47 -20.67 9.48
CA SER A 7 -23.06 -21.97 9.84
C SER A 7 -23.57 -22.74 8.62
N ASP A 8 -23.92 -22.03 7.55
CA ASP A 8 -24.53 -22.58 6.33
C ASP A 8 -23.50 -22.72 5.19
N LEU A 9 -22.22 -22.43 5.46
CA LEU A 9 -21.13 -22.46 4.48
C LEU A 9 -20.06 -23.47 4.89
N LYS A 10 -19.54 -24.21 3.91
CA LYS A 10 -18.49 -25.21 4.11
C LYS A 10 -17.14 -24.68 3.66
N ILE A 11 -16.17 -24.64 4.57
CA ILE A 11 -14.80 -24.20 4.28
C ILE A 11 -14.21 -25.02 3.12
N ASN A 12 -13.49 -24.33 2.24
CA ASN A 12 -12.89 -24.82 1.00
C ASN A 12 -13.87 -25.20 -0.13
N THR A 13 -15.18 -25.03 0.08
CA THR A 13 -16.17 -25.16 -1.00
C THR A 13 -16.18 -23.89 -1.86
N VAL A 14 -16.33 -24.08 -3.17
CA VAL A 14 -16.49 -22.99 -4.13
C VAL A 14 -17.96 -22.60 -4.21
N TYR A 15 -18.21 -21.29 -4.07
CA TYR A 15 -19.54 -20.70 -4.21
C TYR A 15 -19.52 -19.60 -5.27
N THR A 16 -20.46 -19.64 -6.21
CA THR A 16 -20.71 -18.51 -7.10
C THR A 16 -21.55 -17.45 -6.37
N ARG A 17 -21.53 -16.21 -6.86
CA ARG A 17 -22.40 -15.16 -6.31
C ARG A 17 -23.88 -15.53 -6.47
N ASP A 18 -24.26 -16.19 -7.56
CA ASP A 18 -25.65 -16.61 -7.79
C ASP A 18 -26.08 -17.70 -6.80
N GLN A 19 -25.22 -18.68 -6.51
CA GLN A 19 -25.47 -19.65 -5.45
C GLN A 19 -25.62 -18.98 -4.08
N LEU A 20 -24.76 -18.00 -3.76
CA LEU A 20 -24.90 -17.25 -2.51
C LEU A 20 -26.19 -16.42 -2.48
N ARG A 21 -26.66 -15.89 -3.62
CA ARG A 21 -27.96 -15.22 -3.69
C ARG A 21 -29.10 -16.17 -3.39
N GLU A 22 -29.11 -17.33 -4.01
CA GLU A 22 -30.15 -18.33 -3.83
C GLU A 22 -30.16 -18.86 -2.39
N ASN A 23 -29.00 -19.27 -1.87
CA ASN A 23 -28.88 -19.87 -0.54
C ASN A 23 -29.31 -18.93 0.58
N PHE A 24 -29.09 -17.62 0.44
CA PHE A 24 -29.37 -16.63 1.49
C PHE A 24 -30.50 -15.66 1.12
N GLY A 25 -31.23 -15.90 0.02
CA GLY A 25 -32.34 -15.04 -0.41
C GLY A 25 -31.94 -13.58 -0.70
N ILE A 26 -30.73 -13.34 -1.23
CA ILE A 26 -30.19 -12.00 -1.43
C ILE A 26 -30.64 -11.42 -2.77
N THR A 27 -31.39 -10.32 -2.72
CA THR A 27 -31.76 -9.52 -3.90
C THR A 27 -30.88 -8.28 -4.10
N ASP A 28 -30.03 -7.95 -3.13
CA ASP A 28 -29.18 -6.76 -3.12
C ASP A 28 -28.04 -6.88 -4.14
N SER A 29 -27.99 -5.93 -5.09
CA SER A 29 -26.96 -5.90 -6.13
C SER A 29 -25.56 -5.62 -5.60
N THR A 30 -25.43 -5.03 -4.41
CA THR A 30 -24.13 -4.73 -3.77
C THR A 30 -23.34 -5.98 -3.39
N LEU A 31 -23.94 -7.18 -3.45
CA LEU A 31 -23.22 -8.45 -3.38
C LEU A 31 -22.11 -8.56 -4.44
N ASN A 32 -22.24 -7.86 -5.57
CA ASN A 32 -21.24 -7.82 -6.63
C ASN A 32 -20.00 -6.97 -6.27
N ASN A 33 -20.03 -6.27 -5.14
CA ASN A 33 -18.88 -5.54 -4.62
C ASN A 33 -17.89 -6.49 -3.92
N GLY A 34 -16.72 -5.96 -3.57
CA GLY A 34 -15.70 -6.69 -2.81
C GLY A 34 -16.04 -6.85 -1.33
N ILE A 35 -16.86 -5.98 -0.76
CA ILE A 35 -17.30 -6.03 0.64
C ILE A 35 -18.82 -5.97 0.63
N PHE A 36 -19.46 -6.95 1.28
CA PHE A 36 -20.91 -7.07 1.34
C PHE A 36 -21.36 -7.45 2.74
N ARG A 37 -22.47 -6.89 3.21
CA ARG A 37 -23.09 -7.28 4.48
C ARG A 37 -24.51 -7.76 4.18
N PRO A 38 -24.80 -9.07 4.28
CA PRO A 38 -26.16 -9.57 4.14
C PRO A 38 -27.06 -8.97 5.23
N LYS A 39 -28.27 -8.55 4.85
CA LYS A 39 -29.25 -8.00 5.79
C LYS A 39 -29.61 -9.03 6.86
N ASP A 40 -29.88 -8.56 8.07
CA ASP A 40 -30.32 -9.38 9.22
C ASP A 40 -29.35 -10.50 9.63
N THR A 41 -28.08 -10.40 9.21
CA THR A 41 -27.01 -11.32 9.60
C THR A 41 -25.96 -10.63 10.46
N SER A 42 -25.23 -11.44 11.22
CA SER A 42 -24.03 -11.05 11.95
C SER A 42 -22.76 -11.31 11.14
N SER A 43 -22.80 -11.17 9.82
CA SER A 43 -21.68 -11.51 8.93
C SER A 43 -21.37 -10.39 7.94
N VAL A 44 -20.09 -10.27 7.59
CA VAL A 44 -19.58 -9.43 6.51
C VAL A 44 -18.80 -10.33 5.58
N TRP A 45 -19.11 -10.29 4.29
CA TRP A 45 -18.47 -11.11 3.26
C TRP A 45 -17.45 -10.28 2.50
N LEU A 46 -16.24 -10.83 2.38
CA LEU A 46 -15.09 -10.23 1.72
C LEU A 46 -14.76 -11.06 0.48
N PHE A 47 -15.04 -10.53 -0.71
CA PHE A 47 -14.72 -11.16 -1.99
C PHE A 47 -13.39 -10.64 -2.51
N VAL A 48 -12.37 -11.49 -2.44
CA VAL A 48 -10.98 -11.17 -2.78
C VAL A 48 -10.60 -11.84 -4.10
N THR A 49 -9.94 -11.10 -4.98
CA THR A 49 -9.37 -11.62 -6.23
C THR A 49 -7.97 -11.03 -6.39
N GLU A 50 -6.93 -11.85 -6.28
CA GLU A 50 -5.54 -11.38 -6.29
C GLU A 50 -5.12 -10.83 -7.66
N GLU A 51 -5.34 -11.59 -8.73
CA GLU A 51 -5.05 -11.18 -10.09
C GLU A 51 -6.30 -10.59 -10.76
N LYS A 52 -6.29 -9.27 -10.94
CA LYS A 52 -7.34 -8.55 -11.64
C LYS A 52 -6.99 -8.42 -13.12
N THR A 53 -8.01 -8.34 -13.97
CA THR A 53 -7.82 -8.19 -15.42
C THR A 53 -7.08 -6.88 -15.72
N PRO A 54 -6.25 -6.83 -16.79
CA PRO A 54 -5.33 -5.71 -17.06
C PRO A 54 -5.99 -4.32 -17.21
N ASP A 55 -7.29 -4.30 -17.49
CA ASP A 55 -8.15 -3.12 -17.65
C ASP A 55 -8.59 -2.48 -16.32
N ARG A 56 -8.22 -3.06 -15.16
CA ARG A 56 -8.59 -2.55 -13.84
C ARG A 56 -7.34 -2.17 -13.05
N VAL A 57 -7.45 -1.11 -12.24
CA VAL A 57 -6.43 -0.72 -11.25
C VAL A 57 -6.04 -1.97 -10.48
N GLN A 58 -4.76 -2.37 -10.53
CA GLN A 58 -4.30 -3.54 -9.79
C GLN A 58 -4.40 -3.24 -8.28
N TYR A 59 -5.13 -4.08 -7.56
CA TYR A 59 -5.30 -3.95 -6.11
C TYR A 59 -4.35 -4.92 -5.41
N THR A 60 -3.89 -4.49 -4.25
CA THR A 60 -2.85 -5.09 -3.41
C THR A 60 -3.40 -6.21 -2.52
N ASP A 61 -4.15 -7.15 -3.11
CA ASP A 61 -4.80 -8.26 -2.40
C ASP A 61 -3.88 -9.49 -2.42
N HIS A 62 -3.51 -10.04 -1.26
CA HIS A 62 -2.59 -11.19 -1.17
C HIS A 62 -2.86 -12.05 0.06
N LEU A 63 -2.98 -13.37 -0.13
CA LEU A 63 -3.11 -14.35 0.94
C LEU A 63 -1.79 -15.13 1.13
N ASP A 64 -1.23 -15.09 2.33
CA ASP A 64 -0.06 -15.87 2.76
C ASP A 64 -0.41 -16.75 3.96
N GLY A 65 -0.70 -18.02 3.69
CA GLY A 65 -1.17 -18.98 4.70
C GLY A 65 -2.47 -18.52 5.38
N ASP A 66 -2.34 -18.08 6.64
CA ASP A 66 -3.46 -17.56 7.45
C ASP A 66 -3.54 -16.04 7.49
N THR A 67 -2.63 -15.32 6.82
CA THR A 67 -2.63 -13.86 6.79
C THR A 67 -3.16 -13.37 5.45
N LEU A 68 -4.19 -12.54 5.49
CA LEU A 68 -4.74 -11.88 4.30
C LEU A 68 -4.41 -10.38 4.38
N LEU A 69 -3.68 -9.91 3.38
CA LEU A 69 -3.65 -8.49 3.04
C LEU A 69 -4.76 -8.22 2.02
N MET A 70 -5.59 -7.23 2.30
CA MET A 70 -6.58 -6.77 1.32
C MET A 70 -6.70 -5.25 1.31
N GLN A 71 -7.00 -4.68 0.15
CA GLN A 71 -7.41 -3.28 0.06
C GLN A 71 -8.93 -3.13 0.17
N GLY A 72 -9.36 -2.17 0.97
CA GLY A 72 -10.75 -1.73 1.06
C GLY A 72 -11.21 -0.98 -0.19
N GLN A 73 -12.44 -0.46 -0.14
CA GLN A 73 -12.97 0.39 -1.21
C GLN A 73 -12.19 1.71 -1.32
N THR A 74 -12.13 2.29 -2.52
CA THR A 74 -11.38 3.53 -2.81
C THR A 74 -11.74 4.68 -1.86
N GLU A 75 -13.02 4.79 -1.48
CA GLU A 75 -13.53 5.83 -0.58
C GLU A 75 -13.72 5.37 0.87
N GLY A 76 -13.37 4.12 1.20
CA GLY A 76 -13.41 3.59 2.56
C GLY A 76 -14.81 3.49 3.20
N ARG A 77 -15.91 3.63 2.43
CA ARG A 77 -17.28 3.68 2.95
C ARG A 77 -17.66 2.48 3.82
N THR A 78 -17.11 1.31 3.53
CA THR A 78 -17.36 0.04 4.25
C THR A 78 -16.26 -0.35 5.23
N ASP A 79 -15.24 0.48 5.45
CA ASP A 79 -14.08 0.14 6.28
C ASP A 79 -14.46 -0.15 7.73
N HIS A 80 -15.45 0.57 8.27
CA HIS A 80 -15.97 0.37 9.63
C HIS A 80 -16.54 -1.05 9.82
N LEU A 81 -17.08 -1.69 8.77
CA LEU A 81 -17.57 -3.06 8.85
C LEU A 81 -16.44 -4.06 9.13
N ILE A 82 -15.22 -3.75 8.72
CA ILE A 82 -14.02 -4.55 8.97
C ILE A 82 -13.39 -4.16 10.31
N LYS A 83 -13.18 -2.85 10.56
CA LYS A 83 -12.49 -2.37 11.77
C LYS A 83 -13.27 -2.70 13.05
N ASP A 84 -14.58 -2.53 13.01
CA ASP A 84 -15.45 -2.66 14.19
C ASP A 84 -16.13 -4.03 14.26
N GLN A 85 -15.69 -5.01 13.46
CA GLN A 85 -16.34 -6.32 13.37
C GLN A 85 -16.53 -6.98 14.74
N ALA A 86 -15.49 -6.97 15.58
CA ALA A 86 -15.51 -7.62 16.88
C ALA A 86 -16.47 -6.92 17.86
N THR A 87 -16.39 -5.58 17.93
CA THR A 87 -17.26 -4.75 18.79
C THR A 87 -18.73 -4.88 18.40
N ASN A 88 -19.00 -5.03 17.10
CA ASN A 88 -20.35 -5.20 16.56
C ASN A 88 -20.84 -6.65 16.53
N GLY A 89 -20.04 -7.61 17.03
CA GLY A 89 -20.38 -9.04 17.03
C GLY A 89 -20.51 -9.65 15.63
N LEU A 90 -19.83 -9.06 14.64
CA LEU A 90 -19.79 -9.51 13.26
C LEU A 90 -18.65 -10.52 13.04
N GLU A 91 -18.89 -11.51 12.18
CA GLU A 91 -17.83 -12.34 11.59
C GLU A 91 -17.43 -11.80 10.22
N LEU A 92 -16.12 -11.79 9.92
CA LEU A 92 -15.60 -11.48 8.58
C LEU A 92 -15.34 -12.77 7.81
N LEU A 93 -16.14 -13.04 6.78
CA LEU A 93 -16.07 -14.25 5.97
C LEU A 93 -15.33 -13.97 4.68
N VAL A 94 -14.27 -14.72 4.40
CA VAL A 94 -13.44 -14.51 3.19
C VAL A 94 -13.84 -15.51 2.10
N PHE A 95 -14.11 -14.96 0.93
CA PHE A 95 -14.31 -15.65 -0.34
C PHE A 95 -13.18 -15.25 -1.26
N HIS A 96 -12.31 -16.18 -1.63
CA HIS A 96 -11.06 -15.89 -2.34
C HIS A 96 -10.97 -16.63 -3.67
N ARG A 97 -10.24 -16.05 -4.62
CA ARG A 97 -9.77 -16.68 -5.86
C ARG A 97 -8.50 -15.98 -6.34
N MET A 98 -7.64 -16.67 -7.10
CA MET A 98 -6.51 -16.01 -7.76
C MET A 98 -7.00 -15.20 -8.94
N LYS A 99 -7.69 -15.83 -9.91
CA LYS A 99 -8.18 -15.18 -11.14
C LYS A 99 -9.69 -15.28 -11.27
N LYS A 100 -10.29 -14.35 -12.03
CA LYS A 100 -11.76 -14.27 -12.18
C LYS A 100 -12.41 -15.60 -12.61
N TYR A 101 -11.79 -16.31 -13.53
CA TYR A 101 -12.32 -17.52 -14.15
C TYR A 101 -11.50 -18.77 -13.81
N GLU A 102 -10.79 -18.77 -12.68
CA GLU A 102 -10.07 -19.97 -12.24
C GLU A 102 -11.03 -21.10 -11.83
N ASN A 103 -12.23 -20.74 -11.34
CA ASN A 103 -13.27 -21.65 -10.94
C ASN A 103 -14.47 -21.49 -11.88
N GLU A 104 -15.18 -22.59 -12.13
CA GLU A 104 -16.42 -22.60 -12.90
C GLU A 104 -17.44 -21.58 -12.35
N GLY A 105 -18.18 -20.91 -13.25
CA GLY A 105 -19.15 -19.89 -12.87
C GLY A 105 -18.54 -18.65 -12.21
N ALA A 106 -17.23 -18.42 -12.36
CA ALA A 106 -16.48 -17.36 -11.68
C ALA A 106 -16.59 -17.42 -10.14
N GLY A 107 -16.69 -18.65 -9.61
CA GLY A 107 -16.84 -18.93 -8.19
C GLY A 107 -15.65 -18.53 -7.33
N PHE A 108 -15.91 -18.35 -6.04
CA PHE A 108 -14.93 -18.06 -5.01
C PHE A 108 -14.84 -19.22 -4.04
N ARG A 109 -13.63 -19.60 -3.66
CA ARG A 109 -13.41 -20.55 -2.57
C ARG A 109 -13.71 -19.86 -1.25
N TYR A 110 -14.65 -20.40 -0.48
CA TYR A 110 -14.92 -19.92 0.87
C TYR A 110 -13.81 -20.38 1.83
N LEU A 111 -13.12 -19.43 2.42
CA LEU A 111 -11.97 -19.65 3.29
C LEU A 111 -12.33 -19.68 4.78
N GLY A 112 -13.56 -19.34 5.14
CA GLY A 112 -13.98 -19.27 6.54
C GLY A 112 -13.84 -17.87 7.15
N PRO A 113 -13.98 -17.79 8.49
CA PRO A 113 -13.90 -16.55 9.23
C PRO A 113 -12.45 -16.04 9.37
N PHE A 114 -12.30 -14.72 9.39
CA PHE A 114 -11.07 -13.98 9.61
C PHE A 114 -11.28 -12.93 10.70
N ARG A 115 -10.19 -12.41 11.25
CA ARG A 115 -10.17 -11.36 12.25
C ARG A 115 -9.38 -10.18 11.75
N TYR A 116 -9.95 -8.99 11.92
CA TYR A 116 -9.21 -7.75 11.75
C TYR A 116 -8.05 -7.66 12.76
N VAL A 117 -6.85 -7.38 12.26
CA VAL A 117 -5.66 -7.16 13.08
C VAL A 117 -5.29 -5.68 13.09
N ARG A 118 -5.04 -5.11 11.90
CA ARG A 118 -4.68 -3.70 11.74
C ARG A 118 -5.01 -3.21 10.34
N SER A 119 -4.96 -1.89 10.17
CA SER A 119 -5.04 -1.26 8.86
C SER A 119 -4.06 -0.09 8.77
N GLN A 120 -3.71 0.26 7.55
CA GLN A 120 -2.86 1.39 7.20
C GLN A 120 -3.41 2.06 5.93
N GLY A 121 -3.16 3.34 5.73
CA GLY A 121 -3.77 4.07 4.62
C GLY A 121 -5.23 4.44 4.86
N THR A 122 -5.73 5.33 4.01
CA THR A 122 -7.12 5.83 4.06
C THR A 122 -7.81 5.83 2.70
N ARG A 123 -7.07 5.79 1.59
CA ARG A 123 -7.61 5.85 0.22
C ARG A 123 -6.73 5.09 -0.79
N PRO A 124 -6.96 3.77 -0.98
CA PRO A 124 -7.77 2.89 -0.15
C PRO A 124 -7.03 2.51 1.15
N THR A 125 -7.80 2.12 2.16
CA THR A 125 -7.26 1.49 3.37
C THR A 125 -6.77 0.08 3.05
N SER A 126 -5.56 -0.28 3.47
CA SER A 126 -5.03 -1.64 3.43
C SER A 126 -5.23 -2.31 4.79
N PHE A 127 -5.85 -3.49 4.78
CA PHE A 127 -6.18 -4.28 5.97
C PHE A 127 -5.29 -5.51 6.05
N VAL A 128 -4.78 -5.79 7.25
CA VAL A 128 -4.18 -7.08 7.59
C VAL A 128 -5.19 -7.85 8.43
N LEU A 129 -5.59 -9.01 7.92
CA LEU A 129 -6.52 -9.92 8.56
C LEU A 129 -5.81 -11.25 8.85
N ILE A 130 -6.22 -11.93 9.91
CA ILE A 130 -5.73 -13.27 10.24
C ILE A 130 -6.89 -14.26 10.26
N ARG A 131 -6.71 -15.45 9.72
CA ARG A 131 -7.72 -16.51 9.72
C ARG A 131 -8.11 -16.86 11.15
N ASP A 132 -9.42 -16.96 11.38
CA ASP A 132 -9.95 -17.55 12.59
C ASP A 132 -10.08 -19.05 12.38
N THR A 133 -9.17 -19.81 12.99
CA THR A 133 -9.15 -21.28 12.89
C THR A 133 -10.21 -21.95 13.76
N GLY A 134 -11.06 -21.17 14.45
CA GLY A 134 -12.01 -21.72 15.42
C GLY A 134 -11.34 -22.31 16.66
N ARG A 135 -10.04 -22.06 16.83
CA ARG A 135 -9.29 -22.49 18.01
C ARG A 135 -9.90 -21.84 19.24
N ASP A 136 -10.18 -22.65 20.26
CA ASP A 136 -10.61 -22.13 21.55
C ASP A 136 -9.44 -21.47 22.27
N PHE A 137 -9.52 -20.14 22.40
CA PHE A 137 -8.54 -19.34 23.12
C PHE A 137 -9.08 -19.03 24.51
N ARG A 138 -8.22 -19.05 25.53
CA ARG A 138 -8.58 -18.71 26.92
C ARG A 138 -9.38 -17.40 27.05
N TYR A 139 -9.11 -16.42 26.18
CA TYR A 139 -9.76 -15.11 26.19
C TYR A 139 -10.56 -14.86 24.91
N GLY A 140 -11.04 -15.91 24.24
CA GLY A 140 -11.81 -15.85 22.99
C GLY A 140 -11.00 -15.53 21.72
N LYS A 141 -9.81 -14.94 21.86
CA LYS A 141 -8.83 -14.70 20.79
C LYS A 141 -7.40 -14.70 21.37
N PRO A 142 -6.34 -14.67 20.53
CA PRO A 142 -4.97 -14.51 21.03
C PRO A 142 -4.82 -13.30 21.96
N SER A 143 -4.06 -13.45 23.05
CA SER A 143 -3.94 -12.42 24.08
C SER A 143 -3.34 -11.11 23.55
N TRP A 144 -2.31 -11.19 22.70
CA TRP A 144 -1.73 -10.03 22.03
C TRP A 144 -2.72 -9.25 21.15
N LEU A 145 -3.75 -9.90 20.61
CA LEU A 145 -4.76 -9.23 19.79
C LEU A 145 -5.74 -8.40 20.64
N TRP A 146 -5.85 -8.68 21.95
CA TRP A 146 -6.54 -7.78 22.89
C TRP A 146 -5.77 -6.48 23.09
N ILE A 147 -4.43 -6.55 23.13
CA ILE A 147 -3.57 -5.37 23.28
C ILE A 147 -3.67 -4.47 22.05
N VAL A 148 -3.59 -5.05 20.85
CA VAL A 148 -3.74 -4.30 19.59
C VAL A 148 -5.13 -3.66 19.50
N GLU A 149 -6.20 -4.40 19.81
CA GLU A 149 -7.56 -3.83 19.84
C GLU A 149 -7.68 -2.68 20.83
N ALA A 150 -7.10 -2.80 22.03
CA ALA A 150 -7.15 -1.74 23.03
C ALA A 150 -6.53 -0.44 22.49
N VAL A 151 -5.35 -0.50 21.87
CA VAL A 151 -4.71 0.68 21.26
C VAL A 151 -5.59 1.27 20.16
N GLN A 152 -6.24 0.45 19.33
CA GLN A 152 -7.18 0.91 18.30
C GLN A 152 -8.37 1.67 18.90
N GLN A 153 -9.01 1.07 19.90
CA GLN A 153 -10.22 1.60 20.53
C GLN A 153 -9.94 2.83 21.41
N LEU A 154 -8.69 3.00 21.85
CA LEU A 154 -8.22 4.18 22.59
C LEU A 154 -7.71 5.31 21.67
N GLY A 155 -8.02 5.27 20.37
CA GLY A 155 -7.69 6.35 19.44
C GLY A 155 -6.36 6.18 18.69
N GLY A 156 -5.80 4.97 18.68
CA GLY A 156 -4.61 4.61 17.90
C GLY A 156 -3.27 4.88 18.58
N SER A 157 -3.28 5.48 19.78
CA SER A 157 -2.11 5.62 20.65
C SER A 157 -2.54 5.51 22.11
N ALA A 158 -1.88 4.67 22.90
CA ALA A 158 -2.21 4.47 24.29
C ALA A 158 -1.00 4.04 25.13
N ARG A 159 -0.99 4.42 26.42
CA ARG A 159 -0.01 3.92 27.39
C ARG A 159 -0.48 2.59 27.97
N GLN A 160 0.47 1.82 28.50
CA GLN A 160 0.17 0.51 29.08
C GLN A 160 -0.95 0.53 30.15
N PRO A 161 -1.00 1.47 31.13
CA PRO A 161 -2.09 1.48 32.10
C PRO A 161 -3.49 1.67 31.49
N ASP A 162 -3.57 2.45 30.41
CA ASP A 162 -4.83 2.70 29.69
C ASP A 162 -5.27 1.44 28.91
N ILE A 163 -4.30 0.74 28.30
CA ILE A 163 -4.50 -0.57 27.64
C ILE A 163 -4.98 -1.61 28.66
N GLU A 164 -4.32 -1.72 29.82
CA GLU A 164 -4.67 -2.66 30.88
C GLU A 164 -6.11 -2.44 31.36
N LYS A 165 -6.47 -1.18 31.63
CA LYS A 165 -7.82 -0.79 32.03
C LYS A 165 -8.86 -1.19 30.99
N TYR A 166 -8.59 -0.94 29.71
CA TYR A 166 -9.51 -1.34 28.62
C TYR A 166 -9.68 -2.86 28.58
N VAL A 167 -8.58 -3.63 28.55
CA VAL A 167 -8.61 -5.09 28.40
C VAL A 167 -9.28 -5.75 29.60
N LEU A 168 -8.94 -5.36 30.82
CA LEU A 168 -9.57 -5.91 32.04
C LEU A 168 -11.06 -5.54 32.14
N GLY A 169 -11.46 -4.38 31.59
CA GLY A 169 -12.87 -4.01 31.49
C GLY A 169 -13.67 -4.90 30.52
N LYS A 170 -13.03 -5.48 29.50
CA LYS A 170 -13.65 -6.39 28.53
C LYS A 170 -13.52 -7.86 28.92
N VAL A 171 -12.38 -8.24 29.49
CA VAL A 171 -12.04 -9.59 29.91
C VAL A 171 -11.49 -9.54 31.33
N PRO A 172 -12.35 -9.53 32.37
CA PRO A 172 -11.91 -9.45 33.76
C PRO A 172 -10.99 -10.59 34.22
N THR A 173 -11.00 -11.71 33.51
CA THR A 173 -10.16 -12.88 33.76
C THR A 173 -8.79 -12.81 33.06
N PHE A 174 -8.49 -11.74 32.34
CA PHE A 174 -7.20 -11.57 31.66
C PHE A 174 -6.05 -11.50 32.66
N LYS A 175 -5.01 -12.32 32.47
CA LYS A 175 -3.88 -12.37 33.39
C LYS A 175 -2.95 -11.17 33.20
N ASN A 176 -2.73 -10.40 34.25
CA ASN A 176 -1.82 -9.22 34.21
C ASN A 176 -0.41 -9.55 33.71
N GLY A 177 0.12 -10.73 34.04
CA GLY A 177 1.44 -11.17 33.56
C GLY A 177 1.58 -11.29 32.04
N ASN A 178 0.47 -11.22 31.29
CA ASN A 178 0.48 -11.30 29.84
C ASN A 178 0.79 -9.95 29.16
N PHE A 179 0.52 -8.80 29.79
CA PHE A 179 0.64 -7.49 29.13
C PHE A 179 2.04 -7.21 28.58
N GLY A 180 3.09 -7.43 29.39
CA GLY A 180 4.48 -7.23 28.96
C GLY A 180 4.88 -8.12 27.77
N PRO A 181 4.69 -9.45 27.85
CA PRO A 181 4.92 -10.37 26.74
C PRO A 181 4.11 -10.02 25.47
N ASP A 182 2.83 -9.70 25.61
CA ASP A 182 1.93 -9.40 24.50
C ASP A 182 2.26 -8.06 23.82
N LEU A 183 2.69 -7.05 24.58
CA LEU A 183 3.28 -5.82 24.02
C LEU A 183 4.61 -6.13 23.33
N SER A 184 5.45 -6.97 23.93
CA SER A 184 6.76 -7.29 23.37
C SER A 184 6.65 -7.97 22.01
N ILE A 185 5.76 -8.95 21.84
CA ILE A 185 5.61 -9.68 20.57
C ILE A 185 5.05 -8.79 19.44
N SER A 186 4.16 -7.83 19.76
CA SER A 186 3.39 -7.05 18.79
C SER A 186 4.00 -5.70 18.40
N VAL A 187 5.04 -5.26 19.12
CA VAL A 187 5.71 -3.98 18.91
C VAL A 187 6.95 -4.15 18.04
N VAL A 188 7.01 -3.44 16.91
CA VAL A 188 8.06 -3.63 15.89
C VAL A 188 9.47 -3.29 16.37
N ASN A 189 9.60 -2.26 17.21
CA ASN A 189 10.86 -1.76 17.75
C ASN A 189 11.15 -2.26 19.18
N SER A 190 10.46 -3.33 19.63
CA SER A 190 10.70 -3.92 20.95
C SER A 190 11.82 -4.96 20.92
N PHE A 191 12.88 -4.75 21.68
CA PHE A 191 13.96 -5.73 21.84
C PHE A 191 13.49 -7.07 22.41
N GLY A 192 12.42 -7.06 23.22
CA GLY A 192 11.86 -8.28 23.81
C GLY A 192 11.11 -9.16 22.81
N ARG A 193 10.80 -8.64 21.62
CA ARG A 193 10.00 -9.35 20.62
C ARG A 193 10.66 -10.64 20.13
N SER A 194 11.99 -10.67 20.09
CA SER A 194 12.81 -11.81 19.66
C SER A 194 12.74 -13.02 20.60
N ASN A 195 12.19 -12.87 21.81
CA ASN A 195 12.05 -13.97 22.77
C ASN A 195 10.83 -14.86 22.45
N PHE A 196 10.05 -14.51 21.44
CA PHE A 196 8.82 -15.19 21.07
C PHE A 196 8.99 -15.93 19.74
N PRO A 197 8.50 -17.18 19.61
CA PRO A 197 8.71 -18.01 18.42
C PRO A 197 8.43 -17.34 17.07
N PRO A 198 7.37 -16.51 16.90
CA PRO A 198 7.11 -15.84 15.62
C PRO A 198 8.19 -14.83 15.17
N ASN A 199 9.11 -14.48 16.06
CA ASN A 199 10.17 -13.49 15.83
C ASN A 199 11.58 -14.11 15.91
N HIS A 200 11.69 -15.44 15.85
CA HIS A 200 12.97 -16.15 15.85
C HIS A 200 13.62 -16.18 14.45
N ALA A 201 12.86 -15.91 13.39
CA ALA A 201 13.36 -15.85 12.03
C ALA A 201 13.60 -14.40 11.59
N PRO A 202 14.64 -14.14 10.78
CA PRO A 202 14.82 -12.84 10.12
C PRO A 202 13.61 -12.49 9.27
N ARG A 203 13.15 -11.24 9.39
CA ARG A 203 12.02 -10.74 8.61
C ARG A 203 11.94 -9.23 8.65
N ARG A 204 11.46 -8.64 7.57
CA ARG A 204 11.15 -7.21 7.46
C ARG A 204 9.68 -6.96 7.76
N THR A 205 9.37 -5.76 8.25
CA THR A 205 8.00 -5.35 8.60
C THR A 205 7.18 -4.86 7.42
N ASP A 206 7.80 -4.73 6.24
CA ASP A 206 7.17 -4.60 4.93
C ASP A 206 6.77 -5.97 4.34
N THR A 207 6.45 -6.93 5.21
CA THR A 207 5.90 -8.25 4.83
C THR A 207 4.49 -8.49 5.36
N PHE A 208 3.83 -7.44 5.88
CA PHE A 208 2.45 -7.48 6.41
C PHE A 208 2.20 -8.52 7.51
N ASN A 209 3.24 -8.91 8.24
CA ASN A 209 3.11 -9.87 9.32
C ASN A 209 2.16 -9.36 10.41
N VAL A 210 1.28 -10.24 10.90
CA VAL A 210 0.24 -9.93 11.90
C VAL A 210 0.80 -9.44 13.23
N TYR A 211 2.04 -9.80 13.57
CA TYR A 211 2.72 -9.36 14.79
C TYR A 211 3.39 -7.98 14.64
N ASP A 212 3.41 -7.39 13.44
CA ASP A 212 3.93 -6.04 13.22
C ASP A 212 2.80 -5.02 13.37
N ALA A 213 2.23 -4.92 14.56
CA ALA A 213 0.99 -4.19 14.79
C ALA A 213 1.16 -2.86 15.52
N LEU A 214 2.17 -2.75 16.38
CA LEU A 214 2.38 -1.59 17.25
C LEU A 214 3.79 -1.03 17.10
N TYR A 215 3.93 0.24 17.45
CA TYR A 215 5.19 0.95 17.55
C TYR A 215 5.29 1.57 18.95
N ARG A 216 6.44 1.45 19.62
CA ARG A 216 6.67 2.04 20.93
C ARG A 216 7.34 3.40 20.78
N ARG A 217 6.74 4.44 21.36
CA ARG A 217 7.28 5.80 21.42
C ARG A 217 7.57 6.17 22.88
N GLU A 218 8.74 6.72 23.13
CA GLU A 218 9.04 7.32 24.43
C GLU A 218 8.36 8.69 24.56
N THR A 219 7.70 8.92 25.69
CA THR A 219 7.08 10.21 26.01
C THR A 219 7.56 10.71 27.38
N SER A 220 7.28 11.97 27.71
CA SER A 220 7.58 12.53 29.04
C SER A 220 6.86 11.80 30.17
N GLN A 221 5.80 11.06 29.88
CA GLN A 221 4.98 10.31 30.82
C GLN A 221 5.26 8.80 30.78
N GLY A 222 6.38 8.38 30.16
CA GLY A 222 6.75 6.99 29.93
C GLY A 222 6.39 6.50 28.52
N PRO A 223 6.54 5.19 28.25
CA PRO A 223 6.30 4.64 26.92
C PRO A 223 4.82 4.66 26.54
N SER A 224 4.55 5.09 25.32
CA SER A 224 3.25 4.95 24.64
C SER A 224 3.37 3.97 23.47
N TYR A 225 2.25 3.36 23.10
CA TYR A 225 2.15 2.40 22.01
C TYR A 225 1.17 2.90 20.97
N GLU A 226 1.65 3.04 19.73
CA GLU A 226 0.93 3.56 18.57
C GLU A 226 0.67 2.43 17.58
N LEU A 227 -0.39 2.54 16.76
CA LEU A 227 -0.57 1.62 15.63
C LEU A 227 0.59 1.77 14.66
N TYR A 228 1.21 0.65 14.29
CA TYR A 228 2.32 0.66 13.36
C TYR A 228 1.85 0.91 11.93
N ASP A 229 2.29 2.05 11.41
CA ASP A 229 2.26 2.40 9.99
C ASP A 229 3.70 2.58 9.48
N PRO A 230 4.21 1.72 8.57
CA PRO A 230 5.57 1.81 8.06
C PRO A 230 5.85 3.13 7.31
N VAL A 231 4.83 3.82 6.80
CA VAL A 231 4.98 5.16 6.17
C VAL A 231 5.35 6.22 7.22
N ILE A 232 4.84 6.06 8.45
CA ILE A 232 5.06 7.02 9.53
C ILE A 232 6.29 6.63 10.37
N HIS A 233 6.48 5.34 10.60
CA HIS A 233 7.44 4.82 11.58
C HIS A 233 8.73 4.26 10.96
N GLY A 234 8.82 4.25 9.62
CA GLY A 234 9.87 3.57 8.87
C GLY A 234 9.72 2.06 8.90
N VAL A 235 10.43 1.37 7.99
CA VAL A 235 10.47 -0.09 7.96
C VAL A 235 11.49 -0.59 8.99
N TRP A 236 11.11 -1.59 9.76
CA TRP A 236 11.98 -2.32 10.68
C TRP A 236 12.28 -3.73 10.16
N ALA A 237 13.39 -4.31 10.57
CA ALA A 237 13.71 -5.72 10.39
C ALA A 237 14.07 -6.39 11.71
N LEU A 238 13.89 -7.70 11.75
CA LEU A 238 14.50 -8.57 12.74
C LEU A 238 15.75 -9.17 12.11
N GLU A 239 16.90 -8.89 12.70
CA GLU A 239 18.21 -9.37 12.24
C GLU A 239 19.02 -9.93 13.42
N PRO A 240 19.82 -11.00 13.22
CA PRO A 240 20.69 -11.50 14.27
C PRO A 240 21.78 -10.46 14.61
N ASP A 241 21.98 -10.18 15.90
CA ASP A 241 23.15 -9.44 16.38
C ASP A 241 24.43 -10.29 16.28
N THR A 242 25.56 -9.74 16.72
CA THR A 242 26.88 -10.38 16.65
C THR A 242 26.97 -11.71 17.42
N VAL A 243 26.02 -11.99 18.30
CA VAL A 243 25.94 -13.26 19.05
C VAL A 243 24.79 -14.14 18.56
N GLY A 244 24.21 -13.84 17.40
CA GLY A 244 23.13 -14.60 16.76
C GLY A 244 21.75 -14.34 17.35
N LYS A 245 21.59 -13.37 18.25
CA LYS A 245 20.30 -13.07 18.86
C LYS A 245 19.54 -12.06 18.00
N MET A 246 18.31 -12.41 17.61
CA MET A 246 17.47 -11.52 16.80
C MET A 246 17.22 -10.18 17.51
N ARG A 247 17.39 -9.07 16.81
CA ARG A 247 17.16 -7.70 17.26
C ARG A 247 16.30 -6.93 16.27
N PRO A 248 15.38 -6.08 16.76
CA PRO A 248 14.73 -5.12 15.90
C PRO A 248 15.77 -4.07 15.50
N VAL A 249 15.97 -3.92 14.19
CA VAL A 249 16.82 -2.88 13.62
C VAL A 249 15.90 -2.01 12.77
N ALA A 250 15.94 -0.70 13.00
CA ALA A 250 15.31 0.21 12.06
C ALA A 250 16.08 0.04 10.76
N ILE A 251 15.42 -0.37 9.69
CA ILE A 251 16.05 -0.31 8.38
C ILE A 251 16.25 1.17 8.11
N PRO A 252 17.51 1.65 8.03
CA PRO A 252 17.77 3.02 7.66
C PRO A 252 16.95 3.30 6.41
N ASP A 253 16.31 4.47 6.36
CA ASP A 253 15.53 4.85 5.19
C ASP A 253 16.35 4.49 3.95
N SER A 254 15.72 3.75 3.02
CA SER A 254 16.34 3.04 1.88
C SER A 254 17.57 3.70 1.25
N ARG A 255 17.65 5.03 1.30
CA ARG A 255 18.82 5.87 0.97
C ARG A 255 20.19 5.30 1.41
N GLU A 256 20.44 5.09 2.69
CA GLU A 256 21.81 4.78 3.17
C GLU A 256 22.19 3.31 3.00
N PHE A 257 21.22 2.40 3.15
CA PHE A 257 21.43 0.97 2.97
C PHE A 257 21.44 0.58 1.48
N ASP A 258 20.64 1.22 0.60
CA ASP A 258 20.73 0.98 -0.84
C ASP A 258 22.04 1.56 -1.43
N GLU A 259 22.57 2.64 -0.86
CA GLU A 259 23.91 3.16 -1.19
C GLU A 259 25.02 2.24 -0.70
N ALA A 260 24.93 1.72 0.54
CA ALA A 260 25.89 0.77 1.08
C ALA A 260 25.80 -0.63 0.42
N THR A 261 24.59 -1.05 0.05
CA THR A 261 24.35 -2.31 -0.69
C THR A 261 24.81 -2.16 -2.13
N ARG A 262 24.57 -1.03 -2.80
CA ARG A 262 25.18 -0.74 -4.13
C ARG A 262 26.70 -0.71 -4.09
N ALA A 263 27.28 -0.07 -3.07
CA ALA A 263 28.72 -0.03 -2.90
C ALA A 263 29.32 -1.43 -2.59
N ALA A 264 28.53 -2.33 -1.98
CA ALA A 264 28.92 -3.73 -1.75
C ALA A 264 28.65 -4.64 -2.98
N GLU A 265 27.61 -4.35 -3.77
CA GLU A 265 27.27 -5.02 -5.03
C GLU A 265 28.21 -4.64 -6.18
N GLU A 266 28.89 -3.49 -6.09
CA GLU A 266 29.96 -3.08 -7.00
C GLU A 266 31.18 -4.01 -6.99
N ASP A 267 31.29 -4.96 -6.04
CA ASP A 267 32.38 -5.95 -5.96
C ASP A 267 32.00 -7.38 -6.40
N GLY A 268 30.82 -7.57 -7.02
CA GLY A 268 30.60 -8.72 -7.91
C GLY A 268 29.34 -9.58 -7.69
N ALA A 269 28.67 -9.79 -8.83
CA ALA A 269 27.59 -10.75 -9.14
C ALA A 269 26.17 -10.47 -8.61
N PHE A 270 25.38 -9.79 -9.45
CA PHE A 270 23.92 -9.79 -9.41
C PHE A 270 23.36 -11.15 -9.86
N ASP A 271 22.60 -11.82 -9.00
CA ASP A 271 21.88 -13.06 -9.30
C ASP A 271 20.48 -12.73 -9.85
N VAL A 272 20.17 -13.28 -11.03
CA VAL A 272 18.94 -13.06 -11.80
C VAL A 272 17.77 -13.94 -11.28
N ASN A 273 17.98 -14.77 -10.26
CA ASN A 273 16.97 -15.73 -9.77
C ASN A 273 16.37 -15.46 -8.37
N ASP A 274 16.43 -14.25 -7.82
CA ASP A 274 15.75 -13.97 -6.55
C ASP A 274 14.22 -13.86 -6.75
N GLU A 275 13.51 -14.99 -6.61
CA GLU A 275 12.05 -15.12 -6.60
C GLU A 275 11.39 -14.48 -5.35
N THR A 276 11.58 -13.18 -5.11
CA THR A 276 10.90 -12.48 -4.00
C THR A 276 10.23 -11.17 -4.43
N ASP A 277 9.39 -11.20 -5.48
CA ASP A 277 8.85 -9.95 -6.07
C ASP A 277 7.34 -9.88 -6.34
N ALA A 278 6.54 -10.14 -5.28
CA ALA A 278 5.15 -9.66 -5.21
C ALA A 278 4.96 -8.71 -4.01
N ARG A 279 5.48 -9.07 -2.83
CA ARG A 279 5.28 -8.33 -1.56
C ARG A 279 6.00 -6.97 -1.53
N ARG A 280 7.17 -6.87 -2.17
CA ARG A 280 8.00 -5.65 -2.24
C ARG A 280 7.39 -4.60 -3.18
N LYS A 281 6.90 -5.02 -4.35
CA LYS A 281 6.10 -4.18 -5.29
C LYS A 281 4.81 -3.66 -4.65
N MET A 282 4.12 -4.49 -3.85
CA MET A 282 2.88 -4.11 -3.17
C MET A 282 3.05 -2.95 -2.18
N PHE A 283 4.09 -2.97 -1.33
CA PHE A 283 4.35 -1.86 -0.40
C PHE A 283 4.74 -0.58 -1.13
N LYS A 284 5.50 -0.66 -2.23
CA LYS A 284 5.77 0.51 -3.07
C LYS A 284 4.47 1.20 -3.49
N SER A 285 3.45 0.46 -3.91
CA SER A 285 2.16 1.04 -4.34
C SER A 285 1.33 1.73 -3.25
N ILE A 286 1.45 1.30 -1.98
CA ILE A 286 0.69 1.87 -0.85
C ILE A 286 1.36 3.13 -0.31
N VAL A 287 2.69 3.10 -0.17
CA VAL A 287 3.49 4.24 0.27
C VAL A 287 3.38 5.40 -0.75
N VAL A 288 3.35 5.10 -2.06
CA VAL A 288 3.04 6.06 -3.15
C VAL A 288 1.75 6.84 -2.87
N ARG A 289 0.67 6.13 -2.49
CA ARG A 289 -0.67 6.71 -2.35
C ARG A 289 -0.79 7.60 -1.11
N GLN A 290 -0.08 7.28 -0.02
CA GLN A 290 -0.06 8.10 1.21
C GLN A 290 0.95 9.26 1.16
N GLY A 291 2.04 9.14 0.40
CA GLY A 291 3.03 10.21 0.19
C GLY A 291 2.55 11.32 -0.76
N GLN A 292 1.57 11.01 -1.62
CA GLN A 292 1.04 11.91 -2.65
C GLN A 292 0.50 13.26 -2.12
N PRO A 293 -0.25 13.35 -1.00
CA PRO A 293 -0.75 14.63 -0.50
C PRO A 293 0.35 15.56 0.04
N LYS A 294 1.36 15.00 0.71
CA LYS A 294 2.51 15.77 1.23
C LYS A 294 3.42 16.22 0.08
N PHE A 295 3.70 15.33 -0.86
CA PHE A 295 4.46 15.63 -2.07
C PHE A 295 3.78 16.72 -2.90
N ARG A 296 2.46 16.61 -3.09
CA ARG A 296 1.66 17.64 -3.76
C ARG A 296 1.73 18.99 -3.07
N LYS A 297 1.58 19.04 -1.74
CA LYS A 297 1.68 20.29 -0.98
C LYS A 297 3.05 20.94 -1.13
N THR A 298 4.12 20.14 -1.14
CA THR A 298 5.49 20.63 -1.35
C THR A 298 5.68 21.21 -2.75
N LEU A 299 5.15 20.55 -3.79
CA LEU A 299 5.24 21.05 -5.17
C LEU A 299 4.39 22.29 -5.40
N LEU A 300 3.19 22.36 -4.83
CA LEU A 300 2.37 23.57 -4.84
C LEU A 300 3.13 24.78 -4.27
N ALA A 301 3.85 24.59 -3.17
CA ALA A 301 4.67 25.65 -2.60
C ALA A 301 5.91 25.97 -3.47
N ALA A 302 6.58 24.96 -4.02
CA ALA A 302 7.81 25.14 -4.79
C ALA A 302 7.59 25.83 -6.15
N TYR A 303 6.44 25.58 -6.79
CA TYR A 303 6.09 26.12 -8.10
C TYR A 303 5.20 27.37 -8.03
N ASP A 304 5.01 27.95 -6.84
CA ASP A 304 4.09 29.06 -6.60
C ASP A 304 2.68 28.79 -7.14
N ARG A 305 2.20 27.55 -6.93
CA ARG A 305 0.90 27.04 -7.38
C ARG A 305 0.64 27.22 -8.88
N ARG A 306 1.69 27.18 -9.71
CA ARG A 306 1.56 27.29 -11.17
C ARG A 306 2.08 26.06 -11.88
N CYS A 307 1.37 25.64 -12.93
CA CYS A 307 1.85 24.61 -13.83
C CYS A 307 3.22 24.97 -14.40
N ALA A 308 4.15 24.01 -14.38
CA ALA A 308 5.52 24.17 -14.90
C ALA A 308 5.55 24.49 -16.40
N VAL A 309 4.53 24.07 -17.16
CA VAL A 309 4.49 24.21 -18.62
C VAL A 309 3.54 25.32 -19.06
N THR A 310 2.33 25.36 -18.51
CA THR A 310 1.27 26.26 -18.99
C THR A 310 1.12 27.53 -18.16
N GLY A 311 1.75 27.60 -16.98
CA GLY A 311 1.57 28.70 -16.04
C GLY A 311 0.20 28.78 -15.35
N CYS A 312 -0.72 27.84 -15.64
CA CYS A 312 -2.06 27.76 -15.05
C CYS A 312 -1.98 27.72 -13.51
N ASP A 313 -2.77 28.55 -12.84
CA ASP A 313 -2.83 28.71 -11.37
C ASP A 313 -4.13 28.23 -10.73
N VAL A 314 -4.98 27.53 -11.50
CA VAL A 314 -6.17 26.88 -10.96
C VAL A 314 -5.73 25.61 -10.22
N GLU A 315 -5.56 25.71 -8.90
CA GLU A 315 -4.97 24.66 -8.06
C GLU A 315 -5.67 23.30 -8.22
N GLU A 316 -6.98 23.29 -8.45
CA GLU A 316 -7.82 22.09 -8.60
C GLU A 316 -7.47 21.24 -9.82
N VAL A 317 -6.91 21.84 -10.87
CA VAL A 317 -6.49 21.12 -12.09
C VAL A 317 -4.99 20.82 -12.11
N LEU A 318 -4.26 21.16 -11.03
CA LEU A 318 -2.84 20.91 -10.88
C LEU A 318 -2.57 19.58 -10.17
N GLU A 319 -1.65 18.82 -10.74
CA GLU A 319 -1.25 17.50 -10.28
C GLU A 319 0.26 17.47 -10.03
N ALA A 320 0.65 16.67 -9.05
CA ALA A 320 2.04 16.39 -8.74
C ALA A 320 2.52 15.22 -9.59
N ALA A 321 3.35 15.50 -10.57
CA ALA A 321 3.93 14.51 -11.47
C ALA A 321 5.34 14.13 -11.01
N HIS A 322 5.66 12.84 -11.05
CA HIS A 322 7.02 12.36 -10.80
C HIS A 322 7.82 12.31 -12.10
N ILE A 323 9.07 12.76 -12.08
CA ILE A 323 9.95 12.71 -13.27
C ILE A 323 10.45 11.27 -13.49
N LYS A 324 10.94 10.61 -12.43
CA LYS A 324 11.22 9.17 -12.43
C LYS A 324 10.11 8.42 -11.70
N PRO A 325 9.64 7.27 -12.24
CA PRO A 325 8.65 6.42 -11.58
C PRO A 325 9.05 6.08 -10.16
N TYR A 326 8.05 5.93 -9.30
CA TYR A 326 8.27 5.69 -7.88
C TYR A 326 9.06 4.41 -7.62
N GLN A 327 10.17 4.52 -6.89
CA GLN A 327 10.99 3.40 -6.44
C GLN A 327 11.15 3.34 -4.92
N GLY A 328 10.44 4.19 -4.16
CA GLY A 328 10.54 4.34 -2.70
C GLY A 328 10.35 5.80 -2.27
N ASP A 329 10.34 6.08 -0.97
CA ASP A 329 10.11 7.43 -0.41
C ASP A 329 11.11 8.49 -0.89
N HIS A 330 12.31 8.09 -1.31
CA HIS A 330 13.34 8.95 -1.92
C HIS A 330 12.93 9.55 -3.28
N THR A 331 11.88 9.02 -3.94
CA THR A 331 11.33 9.59 -5.18
C THR A 331 10.28 10.68 -4.94
N HIS A 332 9.79 10.87 -3.70
CA HIS A 332 8.95 12.00 -3.28
C HIS A 332 9.76 13.24 -2.89
N HIS A 333 10.91 13.44 -3.54
CA HIS A 333 11.70 14.65 -3.39
C HIS A 333 11.18 15.72 -4.36
N VAL A 334 11.12 16.98 -3.93
CA VAL A 334 10.64 18.10 -4.77
C VAL A 334 11.40 18.20 -6.10
N THR A 335 12.67 17.81 -6.11
CA THR A 335 13.52 17.77 -7.33
C THR A 335 13.20 16.61 -8.27
N ASN A 336 12.46 15.59 -7.83
CA ASN A 336 11.90 14.54 -8.70
C ASN A 336 10.44 14.83 -9.07
N GLY A 337 9.98 16.08 -8.86
CA GLY A 337 8.59 16.48 -9.06
C GLY A 337 8.42 17.65 -10.01
N LEU A 338 7.38 17.56 -10.84
CA LEU A 338 6.83 18.66 -11.62
C LEU A 338 5.40 18.94 -11.13
N LEU A 339 5.02 20.21 -11.06
CA LEU A 339 3.62 20.58 -10.87
C LEU A 339 3.01 20.83 -12.25
N LEU A 340 2.08 19.99 -12.69
CA LEU A 340 1.55 20.01 -14.05
C LEU A 340 0.03 20.14 -14.05
N ARG A 341 -0.54 20.74 -15.10
CA ARG A 341 -1.98 20.65 -15.36
C ARG A 341 -2.32 19.22 -15.78
N ALA A 342 -3.48 18.69 -15.41
CA ALA A 342 -3.83 17.27 -15.58
C ALA A 342 -3.64 16.72 -17.02
N ASP A 343 -3.98 17.51 -18.04
CA ASP A 343 -3.74 17.17 -19.45
C ASP A 343 -2.25 17.07 -19.79
N ILE A 344 -1.44 18.01 -19.31
CA ILE A 344 0.01 18.02 -19.49
C ILE A 344 0.70 16.90 -18.71
N HIS A 345 0.22 16.58 -17.50
CA HIS A 345 0.68 15.43 -16.74
C HIS A 345 0.44 14.13 -17.51
N THR A 346 -0.74 13.99 -18.11
CA THR A 346 -1.07 12.83 -18.95
C THR A 346 -0.12 12.73 -20.16
N LEU A 347 0.19 13.85 -20.83
CA LEU A 347 1.17 13.85 -21.93
C LEU A 347 2.58 13.46 -21.45
N PHE A 348 2.98 13.92 -20.27
CA PHE A 348 4.28 13.62 -19.68
C PHE A 348 4.44 12.12 -19.35
N ASP A 349 3.41 11.52 -18.75
CA ASP A 349 3.40 10.10 -18.38
C ASP A 349 3.35 9.18 -19.61
N LEU A 350 2.67 9.61 -20.67
CA LEU A 350 2.61 8.90 -21.95
C LEU A 350 3.88 9.07 -22.81
N GLY A 351 4.86 9.85 -22.33
CA GLY A 351 6.08 10.14 -23.09
C GLY A 351 5.86 11.07 -24.29
N LEU A 352 4.73 11.78 -24.36
CA LEU A 352 4.34 12.69 -25.44
C LEU A 352 4.74 14.14 -25.22
N MET A 353 5.21 14.45 -24.03
CA MET A 353 5.88 15.68 -23.69
C MET A 353 7.13 15.34 -22.89
N ARG A 354 8.23 16.02 -23.18
CA ARG A 354 9.48 15.91 -22.40
C ARG A 354 10.08 17.29 -22.15
N ILE A 355 10.89 17.42 -21.11
CA ILE A 355 11.64 18.64 -20.80
C ILE A 355 13.11 18.35 -21.00
N HIS A 356 13.77 19.14 -21.85
CA HIS A 356 15.19 18.97 -22.14
C HIS A 356 16.03 19.23 -20.87
N PRO A 357 16.91 18.29 -20.45
CA PRO A 357 17.56 18.32 -19.14
C PRO A 357 18.53 19.51 -18.92
N LEU A 358 19.13 20.03 -20.01
CA LEU A 358 20.06 21.17 -19.94
C LEU A 358 19.40 22.53 -20.19
N THR A 359 18.54 22.64 -21.21
CA THR A 359 17.93 23.91 -21.63
C THR A 359 16.59 24.18 -20.93
N ILE A 360 15.99 23.18 -20.29
CA ILE A 360 14.67 23.26 -19.64
C ILE A 360 13.53 23.57 -20.65
N LYS A 361 13.80 23.40 -21.96
CA LYS A 361 12.78 23.57 -22.99
C LYS A 361 11.81 22.40 -23.00
N VAL A 362 10.53 22.71 -23.15
CA VAL A 362 9.44 21.74 -23.36
C VAL A 362 9.46 21.31 -24.82
N GLU A 363 9.39 20.01 -25.06
CA GLU A 363 9.24 19.41 -26.38
C GLU A 363 7.97 18.57 -26.41
N ILE A 364 7.13 18.78 -27.42
CA ILE A 364 5.86 18.09 -27.63
C ILE A 364 6.00 17.17 -28.83
N ALA A 365 5.55 15.91 -28.69
CA ALA A 365 5.63 14.92 -29.77
C ALA A 365 4.79 15.38 -30.98
N PRO A 366 5.29 15.21 -32.23
CA PRO A 366 4.59 15.67 -33.43
C PRO A 366 3.15 15.16 -33.55
N ARG A 367 2.88 13.93 -33.10
CA ARG A 367 1.56 13.30 -33.19
C ARG A 367 0.45 14.02 -32.41
N VAL A 368 0.81 14.88 -31.44
CA VAL A 368 -0.16 15.66 -30.64
C VAL A 368 -0.07 17.16 -30.87
N TRP A 369 0.72 17.63 -31.84
CA TRP A 369 0.86 19.06 -32.14
C TRP A 369 -0.47 19.74 -32.49
N SER A 370 -1.43 19.04 -33.09
CA SER A 370 -2.73 19.64 -33.44
C SER A 370 -3.46 20.27 -32.25
N ALA A 371 -3.18 19.81 -31.03
CA ALA A 371 -3.84 20.29 -29.81
C ALA A 371 -2.89 20.94 -28.78
N PHE A 372 -1.58 20.76 -28.91
CA PHE A 372 -0.61 21.15 -27.87
C PHE A 372 0.63 21.89 -28.41
N ARG A 373 0.65 22.24 -29.70
CA ARG A 373 1.82 22.88 -30.33
C ARG A 373 2.19 24.22 -29.69
N GLU A 374 1.25 24.95 -29.07
CA GLU A 374 1.58 26.19 -28.38
C GLU A 374 2.55 26.01 -27.19
N PHE A 375 2.72 24.79 -26.67
CA PHE A 375 3.65 24.50 -25.58
C PHE A 375 5.04 24.03 -26.04
N ASP A 376 5.18 23.71 -27.33
CA ASP A 376 6.45 23.27 -27.91
C ASP A 376 7.47 24.41 -27.96
N GLY A 377 8.68 24.17 -27.46
CA GLY A 377 9.77 25.14 -27.42
C GLY A 377 9.72 26.16 -26.27
N LEU A 378 8.66 26.14 -25.45
CA LEU A 378 8.55 27.00 -24.26
C LEU A 378 9.61 26.64 -23.21
N ASP A 379 10.05 27.64 -22.44
CA ASP A 379 10.89 27.39 -21.27
C ASP A 379 10.00 26.96 -20.10
N ALA A 380 10.24 25.75 -19.56
CA ALA A 380 9.50 25.29 -18.41
C ALA A 380 9.83 26.14 -17.18
N ARG A 381 8.80 26.52 -16.42
CA ARG A 381 8.96 27.15 -15.10
C ARG A 381 9.60 26.14 -14.16
N VAL A 382 10.64 26.60 -13.45
CA VAL A 382 11.28 25.87 -12.36
C VAL A 382 11.19 26.67 -11.06
N PRO A 383 11.24 26.03 -9.89
CA PRO A 383 11.29 26.72 -8.59
C PRO A 383 12.40 27.78 -8.52
N GLU A 384 12.09 28.93 -7.91
CA GLU A 384 13.07 30.00 -7.70
C GLU A 384 14.25 29.51 -6.86
N ASP A 385 13.94 28.76 -5.80
CA ASP A 385 14.90 28.06 -4.96
C ASP A 385 15.61 26.94 -5.74
N ALA A 386 16.91 27.14 -5.98
CA ALA A 386 17.75 26.23 -6.73
C ALA A 386 17.78 24.81 -6.14
N SER A 387 17.64 24.66 -4.81
CA SER A 387 17.63 23.36 -4.14
C SER A 387 16.36 22.54 -4.42
N LYS A 388 15.32 23.18 -4.95
CA LYS A 388 14.03 22.56 -5.25
C LYS A 388 13.81 22.31 -6.74
N ARG A 389 14.74 22.72 -7.60
CA ARG A 389 14.61 22.57 -9.06
C ARG A 389 14.64 21.11 -9.49
N PRO A 390 13.97 20.75 -10.60
CA PRO A 390 14.05 19.43 -11.19
C PRO A 390 15.49 18.92 -11.32
N ASN A 391 15.71 17.67 -10.91
CA ASN A 391 17.00 17.03 -11.02
C ASN A 391 17.29 16.73 -12.50
N GLY A 392 18.41 17.26 -13.01
CA GLY A 392 18.77 17.13 -14.43
C GLY A 392 18.97 15.67 -14.88
N GLU A 393 19.41 14.79 -14.00
CA GLU A 393 19.58 13.36 -14.29
C GLU A 393 18.22 12.62 -14.35
N ALA A 394 17.26 13.03 -13.51
CA ALA A 394 15.89 12.55 -13.60
C ALA A 394 15.25 12.96 -14.93
N LEU A 395 15.40 14.25 -15.30
CA LEU A 395 14.93 14.77 -16.59
C LEU A 395 15.59 14.05 -17.76
N ARG A 396 16.91 13.83 -17.71
CA ARG A 396 17.66 13.14 -18.76
C ARG A 396 17.16 11.71 -18.98
N HIS A 397 16.87 10.99 -17.90
CA HIS A 397 16.32 9.64 -17.98
C HIS A 397 14.92 9.63 -18.63
N HIS A 398 14.01 10.50 -18.19
CA HIS A 398 12.68 10.63 -18.80
C HIS A 398 12.77 11.04 -20.28
N PHE A 399 13.60 12.04 -20.59
CA PHE A 399 13.83 12.55 -21.94
C PHE A 399 14.29 11.46 -22.91
N ASN A 400 15.24 10.62 -22.48
CA ASN A 400 15.72 9.47 -23.27
C ASN A 400 14.65 8.39 -23.41
N GLY A 401 13.85 8.15 -22.37
CA GLY A 401 12.75 7.18 -22.41
C GLY A 401 11.64 7.56 -23.39
N CYS A 402 11.51 8.85 -23.73
CA CYS A 402 10.53 9.34 -24.71
C CYS A 402 11.01 9.24 -26.17
N ALA A 403 12.23 8.78 -26.44
CA ALA A 403 12.85 8.87 -27.77
C ALA A 403 11.95 8.36 -28.92
N LEU A 404 11.29 7.21 -28.73
CA LEU A 404 10.43 6.58 -29.73
C LEU A 404 9.23 7.44 -30.17
N GLU A 405 8.75 8.34 -29.30
CA GLU A 405 7.60 9.22 -29.60
C GLU A 405 8.02 10.50 -30.35
N PHE A 406 9.33 10.74 -30.46
CA PHE A 406 9.94 11.92 -31.08
C PHE A 406 10.82 11.57 -32.30
N GLU A 407 11.01 10.28 -32.58
CA GLU A 407 11.58 9.81 -33.84
C GLU A 407 10.60 10.13 -34.97
N GLN A 408 10.98 11.05 -35.84
CA GLN A 408 10.27 11.28 -37.09
C GLN A 408 10.33 10.00 -37.93
N GLU A 409 9.23 9.65 -38.60
CA GLU A 409 9.26 8.70 -39.72
C GLU A 409 10.23 9.23 -40.79
N SER A 410 11.52 8.93 -40.65
CA SER A 410 12.54 9.07 -41.68
C SER A 410 12.45 7.89 -42.65
N SER A 411 11.26 7.68 -43.20
CA SER A 411 10.96 6.57 -44.11
C SER A 411 9.99 6.98 -45.23
N SER A 412 10.18 8.15 -45.85
CA SER A 412 9.43 8.50 -47.07
C SER A 412 10.23 9.19 -48.18
N GLU A 413 11.57 9.15 -48.19
CA GLU A 413 12.38 9.75 -49.29
C GLU A 413 13.48 8.84 -49.85
N LEU A 414 13.24 7.54 -49.98
CA LEU A 414 14.12 6.63 -50.76
C LEU A 414 13.30 5.65 -51.62
N SER A 415 12.38 6.17 -52.45
CA SER A 415 11.76 5.42 -53.55
C SER A 415 11.54 6.32 -54.76
N GLY A 416 12.60 6.97 -55.23
CA GLY A 416 12.51 7.90 -56.35
C GLY A 416 13.81 8.07 -57.14
N LEU A 417 14.40 6.98 -57.65
CA LEU A 417 15.30 7.07 -58.81
C LEU A 417 15.00 5.93 -59.81
N PRO A 418 14.94 6.24 -61.12
CA PRO A 418 14.42 5.35 -62.15
C PRO A 418 15.43 4.28 -62.58
N HIS A 419 14.91 3.10 -62.91
CA HIS A 419 15.65 2.03 -63.58
C HIS A 419 16.21 2.49 -64.94
N PRO A 420 17.51 2.32 -65.23
CA PRO A 420 18.00 2.19 -66.59
C PRO A 420 17.73 0.80 -67.19
#